data_AF-A0A914VVW4-F1
#
_entry.id   AF-A0A914VVW4-F1
#
_cell.length_a   1.000
_cell.length_b   1.000
_cell.length_c   1.000
_cell.angle_alpha   90.00
_cell.angle_beta   90.00
_cell.angle_gamma   90.00
#
_symmetry.space_group_name_H-M   'P 1'
#
loop_
_entity.id
_entity.type
_entity.pdbx_description
1 polymer ?
#
loop_
_entity_poly.entity_id
_entity_poly.type
_entity_poly.pdbx_seq_one_letter_code
_entity_poly.pdbx_strand_id
1 'polypeptide(L)'
;MDKGTLSCGYYQIKWPYYEDCGQPGGQGENAWKQCSDDYNCATTCVQRYINKYAYKCQGVGPCEQTARLHNGGPNGCNDGGTIGYWNAIHTCCGCS
;
A
#
# COMPACT_ATOMS: atom_id res chain seq x y z
N MET A 1 10.45 10.51 -6.83
CA MET A 1 9.41 10.25 -7.85
C MET A 1 9.53 8.81 -8.29
N ASP A 2 8.43 8.08 -8.36
CA ASP A 2 8.35 6.69 -8.80
C ASP A 2 7.39 6.57 -9.99
N LYS A 3 7.86 5.97 -11.09
CA LYS A 3 7.15 5.86 -12.38
C LYS A 3 6.47 7.16 -12.84
N GLY A 4 7.15 8.31 -12.66
CA GLY A 4 6.63 9.63 -13.09
C GLY A 4 5.59 10.25 -12.16
N THR A 5 5.30 9.63 -11.01
CA THR A 5 4.37 10.14 -9.98
C THR A 5 5.07 10.31 -8.64
N LEU A 6 4.56 11.19 -7.78
CA LEU A 6 5.09 11.36 -6.44
C LEU A 6 4.56 10.27 -5.51
N SER A 7 5.47 9.64 -4.77
CA SER A 7 5.22 8.77 -3.64
C SER A 7 5.81 9.42 -2.39
N CYS A 8 5.10 9.38 -1.26
CA CYS A 8 5.47 10.13 -0.05
C CYS A 8 5.66 9.21 1.17
N GLY A 9 6.56 9.64 2.07
CA GLY A 9 6.71 9.13 3.42
C GLY A 9 7.03 7.65 3.59
N TYR A 10 6.68 7.13 4.77
CA TYR A 10 7.12 5.82 5.30
C TYR A 10 6.81 4.65 4.37
N TYR A 11 5.63 4.69 3.74
CA TYR A 11 5.13 3.61 2.88
C TYR A 11 5.08 4.01 1.41
N GLN A 12 5.76 5.09 1.00
CA GLN A 12 5.76 5.54 -0.41
C GLN A 12 4.35 5.66 -1.02
N ILE A 13 3.41 6.20 -0.24
CA ILE A 13 1.99 6.31 -0.59
C ILE A 13 1.82 7.33 -1.71
N LYS A 14 1.09 6.98 -2.77
CA LYS A 14 0.68 7.88 -3.86
C LYS A 14 -0.66 8.54 -3.56
N TRP A 15 -0.93 9.68 -4.20
CA TRP A 15 -2.20 10.40 -4.02
C TRP A 15 -3.46 9.52 -4.21
N PRO A 16 -3.60 8.72 -5.29
CA PRO A 16 -4.79 7.86 -5.45
C PRO A 16 -4.90 6.77 -4.38
N TYR A 17 -3.77 6.27 -3.86
CA TYR A 17 -3.78 5.31 -2.75
C TYR A 17 -4.35 5.94 -1.48
N TYR A 18 -3.97 7.20 -1.22
CA TYR A 18 -4.47 7.97 -0.08
C TYR A 18 -5.96 8.30 -0.19
N GLU A 19 -6.44 8.64 -1.38
CA GLU A 19 -7.88 8.80 -1.66
C GLU A 19 -8.63 7.49 -1.35
N ASP A 20 -8.09 6.36 -1.83
CA ASP A 20 -8.71 5.06 -1.67
C ASP A 20 -8.77 4.56 -0.23
N CYS A 21 -7.78 4.91 0.61
CA CYS A 21 -7.75 4.54 2.02
C CYS A 21 -8.66 5.44 2.89
N GLY A 22 -9.44 6.32 2.28
CA GLY A 22 -10.40 7.19 2.97
C GLY A 22 -9.76 8.39 3.64
N GLN A 23 -8.56 8.79 3.19
CA GLN A 23 -7.94 10.07 3.52
C GLN A 23 -7.86 10.37 5.04
N PRO A 24 -7.22 9.49 5.85
CA PRO A 24 -7.26 9.57 7.31
C PRO A 24 -6.67 10.84 7.93
N GLY A 25 -5.85 11.61 7.19
CA GLY A 25 -5.30 12.90 7.61
C GLY A 25 -6.07 14.12 7.09
N GLY A 26 -7.21 13.92 6.42
CA GLY A 26 -8.01 14.98 5.79
C GLY A 26 -7.86 15.08 4.27
N GLN A 27 -8.54 16.03 3.65
CA GLN A 27 -8.60 16.17 2.20
C GLN A 27 -7.50 17.07 1.61
N GLY A 28 -7.15 16.81 0.35
CA GLY A 28 -6.18 17.58 -0.42
C GLY A 28 -4.73 17.09 -0.31
N GLU A 29 -3.90 17.52 -1.26
CA GLU A 29 -2.53 17.04 -1.41
C GLU A 29 -1.64 17.27 -0.17
N ASN A 30 -1.83 18.39 0.52
CA ASN A 30 -1.04 18.70 1.72
C ASN A 30 -1.35 17.72 2.86
N ALA A 31 -2.62 17.38 3.06
CA ALA A 31 -3.04 16.38 4.04
C ALA A 31 -2.48 14.98 3.69
N TRP A 32 -2.46 14.62 2.42
CA TRP A 32 -1.80 13.39 1.96
C TRP A 32 -0.31 13.35 2.30
N LYS A 33 0.44 14.42 1.96
CA LYS A 33 1.89 14.48 2.22
C LYS A 33 2.17 14.40 3.73
N GLN A 34 1.46 15.21 4.53
CA GLN A 34 1.57 15.20 5.99
C GLN A 34 1.21 13.84 6.58
N CYS A 35 0.11 13.22 6.14
CA CYS A 35 -0.28 11.90 6.62
C CYS A 35 0.72 10.82 6.21
N SER A 36 1.30 10.91 5.02
CA SER A 36 2.30 9.95 4.55
C SER A 36 3.60 10.02 5.39
N ASP A 37 3.95 11.22 5.86
CA ASP A 37 5.11 11.49 6.71
C ASP A 37 4.81 11.31 8.22
N ASP A 38 3.57 11.00 8.61
CA ASP A 38 3.20 10.59 9.97
C ASP A 38 3.02 9.07 10.01
N TYR A 39 3.81 8.39 10.85
CA TYR A 39 3.83 6.93 10.88
C TYR A 39 2.45 6.31 11.17
N ASN A 40 1.69 6.87 12.11
CA ASN A 40 0.40 6.33 12.52
C ASN A 40 -0.67 6.56 11.46
N CYS A 41 -0.70 7.74 10.85
CA CYS A 41 -1.61 8.10 9.78
C CYS A 41 -1.33 7.27 8.52
N ALA A 42 -0.07 7.14 8.13
CA ALA A 42 0.35 6.33 7.00
C ALA A 42 0.03 4.84 7.22
N THR A 43 0.30 4.31 8.42
CA THR A 43 -0.06 2.93 8.80
C THR A 43 -1.57 2.71 8.72
N THR A 44 -2.37 3.64 9.24
CA THR A 44 -3.83 3.59 9.16
C THR A 44 -4.29 3.58 7.70
N CYS A 45 -3.69 4.40 6.85
CA CYS A 45 -3.99 4.43 5.41
C CYS A 45 -3.69 3.08 4.75
N VAL A 46 -2.51 2.49 4.99
CA VAL A 46 -2.16 1.17 4.46
C VAL A 46 -3.18 0.13 4.91
N GLN A 47 -3.45 0.03 6.22
CA GLN A 47 -4.42 -0.95 6.75
C GLN A 47 -5.81 -0.80 6.13
N ARG A 48 -6.33 0.42 6.00
CA ARG A 48 -7.63 0.68 5.35
C ARG A 48 -7.62 0.28 3.88
N TYR A 49 -6.55 0.57 3.16
CA TYR A 49 -6.40 0.20 1.75
C TYR A 49 -6.35 -1.31 1.56
N ILE A 50 -5.56 -2.02 2.37
CA ILE A 50 -5.49 -3.49 2.33
C ILE A 50 -6.87 -4.08 2.65
N ASN A 51 -7.52 -3.64 3.73
CA ASN A 51 -8.86 -4.11 4.09
C ASN A 51 -9.89 -3.86 3.00
N LYS A 52 -9.84 -2.70 2.34
CA LYS A 52 -10.73 -2.35 1.22
C LYS A 52 -10.60 -3.34 0.05
N TYR A 53 -9.39 -3.81 -0.25
CA TYR A 53 -9.13 -4.63 -1.44
C TYR A 53 -8.79 -6.11 -1.16
N ALA A 54 -8.74 -6.52 0.12
CA ALA A 54 -8.42 -7.90 0.53
C ALA A 54 -9.28 -8.97 -0.17
N TYR A 55 -10.55 -8.66 -0.46
CA TYR A 55 -11.46 -9.58 -1.16
C TYR A 55 -10.99 -9.98 -2.56
N LYS A 56 -10.08 -9.21 -3.18
CA LYS A 56 -9.49 -9.49 -4.51
C LYS A 56 -8.24 -10.37 -4.45
N CYS A 57 -7.80 -10.73 -3.25
CA CYS A 57 -6.61 -11.54 -2.96
C CYS A 57 -7.01 -12.81 -2.22
N GLN A 58 -7.75 -13.69 -2.89
CA GLN A 58 -8.17 -14.97 -2.31
C GLN A 58 -7.03 -15.99 -2.38
N GLY A 59 -6.88 -16.82 -1.34
CA GLY A 59 -5.94 -17.95 -1.33
C GLY A 59 -4.47 -17.59 -1.10
N VAL A 60 -4.14 -16.33 -0.79
CA VAL A 60 -2.79 -15.90 -0.40
C VAL A 60 -2.72 -15.54 1.09
N GLY A 61 -1.55 -15.69 1.70
CA GLY A 61 -1.31 -15.34 3.10
C GLY A 61 -1.42 -13.83 3.37
N PRO A 62 -1.63 -13.41 4.62
CA PRO A 62 -1.85 -12.00 4.97
C PRO A 62 -0.64 -11.12 4.66
N CYS A 63 0.58 -11.64 4.79
CA CYS A 63 1.78 -10.87 4.49
C CYS A 63 1.95 -10.68 2.97
N GLU A 64 1.77 -11.76 2.19
CA GLU A 64 1.78 -11.68 0.72
C GLU A 64 0.67 -10.74 0.22
N GLN A 65 -0.54 -10.88 0.74
CA GLN A 65 -1.68 -10.03 0.40
C GLN A 65 -1.33 -8.55 0.62
N THR A 66 -0.80 -8.22 1.79
CA THR A 66 -0.39 -6.85 2.13
C THR A 66 0.66 -6.32 1.17
N ALA A 67 1.73 -7.08 0.94
CA ALA A 67 2.83 -6.68 0.07
C ALA A 67 2.37 -6.44 -1.38
N ARG A 68 1.58 -7.37 -1.92
CA ARG A 68 1.15 -7.34 -3.32
C ARG A 68 0.10 -6.27 -3.58
N LEU A 69 -0.87 -6.08 -2.67
CA LEU A 69 -1.84 -4.98 -2.78
C LEU A 69 -1.18 -3.61 -2.59
N HIS A 70 -0.20 -3.50 -1.69
CA HIS A 70 0.51 -2.24 -1.48
C HIS A 70 1.32 -1.84 -2.72
N ASN A 71 2.03 -2.79 -3.34
CA ASN A 71 2.86 -2.53 -4.52
C ASN A 71 2.06 -2.41 -5.83
N GLY A 72 1.06 -3.28 -6.04
CA GLY A 72 0.31 -3.38 -7.29
C GLY A 72 -1.07 -2.74 -7.28
N GLY A 73 -1.48 -2.13 -6.17
CA GLY A 73 -2.80 -1.53 -6.04
C GLY A 73 -3.94 -2.57 -5.96
N PRO A 74 -5.17 -2.22 -6.36
CA PRO A 74 -6.37 -3.00 -6.01
C PRO A 74 -6.37 -4.43 -6.55
N ASN A 75 -5.66 -4.70 -7.65
CA ASN A 75 -5.58 -6.02 -8.27
C ASN A 75 -4.19 -6.66 -8.09
N GLY A 76 -3.36 -6.16 -7.17
CA GLY A 76 -1.96 -6.54 -7.05
C GLY A 76 -1.68 -8.03 -6.90
N CYS A 77 -2.55 -8.81 -6.23
CA CYS A 77 -2.37 -10.26 -6.12
C CYS A 77 -2.62 -11.05 -7.42
N ASN A 78 -3.26 -10.43 -8.40
CA ASN A 78 -3.51 -11.03 -9.71
C ASN A 78 -2.52 -10.52 -10.78
N ASP A 79 -1.61 -9.62 -10.40
CA ASP A 79 -0.56 -9.09 -11.27
C ASP A 79 0.76 -9.83 -11.00
N GLY A 80 1.34 -10.44 -12.05
CA GLY A 80 2.65 -11.07 -11.97
C GLY A 80 3.79 -10.10 -11.68
N GLY A 81 3.62 -8.82 -11.98
CA GLY A 81 4.60 -7.76 -11.71
C GLY A 81 4.90 -7.54 -10.22
N THR A 82 4.01 -7.97 -9.32
CA THR A 82 4.18 -7.82 -7.86
C THR A 82 4.92 -8.99 -7.21
N ILE A 83 5.14 -10.10 -7.92
CA ILE A 83 5.78 -11.30 -7.37
C ILE A 83 7.21 -11.00 -6.90
N GLY A 84 7.98 -10.24 -7.69
CA GLY A 84 9.33 -9.85 -7.32
C GLY A 84 9.38 -9.00 -6.04
N TYR A 85 8.41 -8.10 -5.87
CA TYR A 85 8.27 -7.30 -4.65
C TYR A 85 7.95 -8.19 -3.44
N TRP A 86 6.98 -9.12 -3.58
CA TRP A 86 6.66 -10.07 -2.52
C TRP A 86 7.88 -10.90 -2.11
N ASN A 87 8.61 -11.47 -3.07
CA ASN A 87 9.79 -12.29 -2.76
C ASN A 87 10.85 -11.51 -1.97
N ALA A 88 11.04 -10.21 -2.27
CA ALA A 88 11.94 -9.36 -1.51
C ALA A 88 11.46 -9.12 -0.07
N ILE A 89 10.15 -8.89 0.13
CA ILE A 89 9.56 -8.76 1.48
C ILE A 89 9.68 -10.06 2.25
N HIS A 90 9.28 -11.19 1.66
CA HIS A 90 9.36 -12.51 2.27
C HIS A 90 10.79 -12.85 2.71
N THR A 91 11.79 -12.52 1.89
CA THR A 91 13.22 -12.70 2.24
C THR A 91 13.65 -11.83 3.43
N CYS A 92 13.12 -10.61 3.53
CA CYS A 92 13.50 -9.66 4.57
C CYS A 92 12.93 -10.02 5.95
N CYS A 93 11.65 -10.39 6.03
CA CYS A 93 10.96 -10.60 7.32
C CYS A 93 10.59 -12.06 7.62
N GLY A 94 10.71 -12.98 6.67
CA GLY A 94 10.37 -14.40 6.85
C GLY A 94 8.88 -14.66 7.16
N CYS A 95 8.00 -13.71 6.85
CA CYS A 95 6.56 -13.81 7.13
C CYS A 95 5.81 -14.70 6.11
N SER A 96 4.65 -15.20 6.50
CA SER A 96 3.65 -15.86 5.63
C SER A 96 2.36 -15.04 5.53
#